data_AF-A0A8C5JZR1-F1
#
_entry.id   AF-A0A8C5JZR1-F1
#
_cell.length_a   1.000
_cell.length_b   1.000
_cell.length_c   1.000
_cell.angle_alpha   90.00
_cell.angle_beta   90.00
_cell.angle_gamma   90.00
#
_symmetry.space_group_name_H-M   'P 1'
#
loop_
_entity.id
_entity.type
_entity.pdbx_description
1 polymer ?
#
loop_
_entity_poly.entity_id
_entity_poly.type
_entity_poly.pdbx_seq_one_letter_code
_entity_poly.pdbx_strand_id
1 'polypeptide(L)'
;PHEELFRPSPDREKDKASFIQAVKNFGRYNVRKRGHVEFIYLALRKMQEFGVERDLATYNLLLDVFPKEVFRPRNVFQRIFIHYPRQQECGIAVLEQMEKYGVMPNTETEFLLIQTFGRKSYPMLKFLRMKLWLTRFKNVNPFPVPRNLPQDPVDLARLGLRHMEPDLSARVTVYQMPLPNDSASTEAPTLPHIVGIQSPDQQAALARHNPARPIFVEGPFSL
;
A
#
# COMPACT_ATOMS: atom_id res chain seq x y z
N PRO A 1 -8.89 22.54 16.47
CA PRO A 1 -8.49 22.04 17.81
C PRO A 1 -7.56 20.83 17.69
N HIS A 2 -6.51 20.74 18.52
CA HIS A 2 -5.47 19.68 18.53
C HIS A 2 -4.35 19.73 17.47
N GLU A 3 -4.34 20.72 16.56
CA GLU A 3 -3.25 20.89 15.58
C GLU A 3 -1.88 21.13 16.24
N GLU A 4 -1.88 21.72 17.42
CA GLU A 4 -0.67 21.99 18.21
C GLU A 4 0.10 20.72 18.58
N LEU A 5 -0.59 19.58 18.74
CA LEU A 5 0.03 18.30 19.03
C LEU A 5 0.85 17.76 17.86
N PHE A 6 0.55 18.20 16.64
CA PHE A 6 1.25 17.79 15.41
C PHE A 6 2.20 18.86 14.89
N ARG A 7 2.44 19.95 15.63
CA ARG A 7 3.45 20.94 15.25
C ARG A 7 4.85 20.31 15.39
N PRO A 8 5.69 20.35 14.35
CA PRO A 8 7.08 19.93 14.48
C PRO A 8 7.78 20.85 15.49
N SER A 9 8.58 20.28 16.39
CA SER A 9 9.56 21.05 17.14
C SER A 9 10.61 21.60 16.16
N PRO A 10 11.14 22.82 16.36
CA PRO A 10 11.98 23.51 15.38
C PRO A 10 13.21 22.71 14.89
N ASP A 11 13.68 21.73 15.67
CA ASP A 11 14.85 20.88 15.34
C ASP A 11 14.51 19.44 14.90
N ARG A 12 13.23 19.05 14.78
CA ARG A 12 12.86 17.68 14.34
C ARG A 12 12.03 17.71 13.08
N GLU A 13 12.54 17.02 12.06
CA GLU A 13 11.75 16.63 10.89
C GLU A 13 10.49 15.85 11.31
N LYS A 14 9.46 15.88 10.46
CA LYS A 14 8.18 15.19 10.66
C LYS A 14 8.40 13.67 10.57
N ASP A 15 8.86 13.10 11.67
CA ASP A 15 9.20 11.68 11.74
C ASP A 15 8.09 10.85 12.41
N LYS A 16 8.06 9.55 12.12
CA LYS A 16 7.12 8.57 12.67
C LYS A 16 7.06 8.63 14.21
N ALA A 17 8.20 8.81 14.87
CA ALA A 17 8.27 8.90 16.32
C ALA A 17 7.47 10.11 16.87
N SER A 18 7.55 11.25 16.21
CA SER A 18 6.83 12.48 16.57
C SER A 18 5.31 12.29 16.47
N PHE A 19 4.83 11.60 15.42
CA PHE A 19 3.41 11.28 15.27
C PHE A 19 2.90 10.35 16.39
N ILE A 20 3.62 9.27 16.67
CA ILE A 20 3.26 8.33 17.73
C ILE A 20 3.23 9.04 19.09
N GLN A 21 4.19 9.94 19.35
CA GLN A 21 4.23 10.73 20.56
C GLN A 21 3.03 11.67 20.67
N ALA A 22 2.62 12.33 19.58
CA ALA A 22 1.43 13.18 19.55
C ALA A 22 0.15 12.42 19.94
N VAL A 23 -0.03 11.21 19.40
CA VAL A 23 -1.18 10.35 19.73
C VAL A 23 -1.15 9.89 21.19
N LYS A 24 0.02 9.48 21.70
CA LYS A 24 0.20 9.12 23.12
C LYS A 24 -0.06 10.29 24.06
N ASN A 25 0.38 11.49 23.69
CA ASN A 25 0.14 12.70 24.47
C ASN A 25 -1.35 13.03 24.55
N PHE A 26 -2.10 12.88 23.46
CA PHE A 26 -3.56 13.04 23.50
C PHE A 26 -4.22 12.10 24.52
N GLY A 27 -3.81 10.83 24.56
CA GLY A 27 -4.29 9.86 25.53
C GLY A 27 -3.98 10.22 26.99
N ARG A 28 -2.81 10.83 27.25
CA ARG A 28 -2.39 11.28 28.59
C ARG A 28 -3.12 12.53 29.06
N TYR A 29 -3.23 13.54 28.19
CA TYR A 29 -3.86 14.83 28.55
C TYR A 29 -5.38 14.74 28.65
N ASN A 30 -6.00 13.79 27.96
CA ASN A 30 -7.45 13.69 27.86
C ASN A 30 -7.97 12.39 28.45
N VAL A 31 -7.92 12.29 29.79
CA VAL A 31 -8.41 11.12 30.55
C VAL A 31 -9.86 10.77 30.22
N ARG A 32 -10.68 11.78 29.88
CA ARG A 32 -12.10 11.60 29.50
C ARG A 32 -12.31 11.31 28.01
N LYS A 33 -11.24 11.26 27.21
CA LYS A 33 -11.26 11.02 25.75
C LYS A 33 -12.25 11.92 25.01
N ARG A 34 -12.44 13.18 25.44
CA ARG A 34 -13.38 14.12 24.79
C ARG A 34 -12.79 14.62 23.47
N GLY A 35 -13.60 14.71 22.41
CA GLY A 35 -13.12 15.15 21.10
C GLY A 35 -12.18 14.17 20.39
N HIS A 36 -12.21 12.89 20.77
CA HIS A 36 -11.43 11.83 20.11
C HIS A 36 -11.78 11.72 18.61
N VAL A 37 -13.03 11.98 18.24
CA VAL A 37 -13.46 11.94 16.83
C VAL A 37 -12.74 13.01 16.01
N GLU A 38 -12.76 14.28 16.45
CA GLU A 38 -12.05 15.34 15.74
C GLU A 38 -10.54 15.08 15.71
N PHE A 39 -9.98 14.58 16.82
CA PHE A 39 -8.57 14.23 16.88
C PHE A 39 -8.19 13.12 15.90
N ILE A 40 -8.97 12.04 15.81
CA ILE A 40 -8.69 10.94 14.87
C ILE A 40 -8.78 11.44 13.43
N TYR A 41 -9.80 12.20 13.07
CA TYR A 41 -9.89 12.77 11.71
C TYR A 41 -8.70 13.68 11.38
N LEU A 42 -8.24 14.50 12.33
CA LEU A 42 -7.05 15.31 12.15
C LEU A 42 -5.80 14.42 11.97
N ALA A 43 -5.63 13.42 12.82
CA ALA A 43 -4.50 12.49 12.76
C ALA A 43 -4.45 11.77 11.41
N LEU A 44 -5.59 11.26 10.94
CA LEU A 44 -5.76 10.60 9.63
C LEU A 44 -5.29 11.49 8.45
N ARG A 45 -5.62 12.79 8.47
CA ARG A 45 -5.13 13.76 7.47
C ARG A 45 -3.62 13.98 7.55
N LYS A 46 -3.05 13.94 8.75
CA LYS A 46 -1.62 14.17 8.98
C LYS A 46 -0.75 12.93 8.74
N MET A 47 -1.29 11.72 8.70
CA MET A 47 -0.48 10.49 8.54
C MET A 47 0.50 10.52 7.36
N GLN A 48 0.07 11.06 6.21
CA GLN A 48 0.92 11.16 5.01
C GLN A 48 2.08 12.16 5.20
N GLU A 49 1.88 13.25 5.95
CA GLU A 49 2.93 14.23 6.23
C GLU A 49 4.04 13.67 7.13
N PHE A 50 3.75 12.61 7.88
CA PHE A 50 4.68 11.94 8.79
C PHE A 50 5.14 10.56 8.27
N GLY A 51 4.74 10.17 7.05
CA GLY A 51 5.12 8.88 6.44
C GLY A 51 4.59 7.64 7.17
N VAL A 52 3.53 7.77 7.97
CA VAL A 52 2.94 6.68 8.78
C VAL A 52 1.67 6.09 8.16
N GLU A 53 1.30 6.50 6.94
CA GLU A 53 0.05 6.11 6.27
C GLU A 53 -0.06 4.60 5.97
N ARG A 54 1.05 3.85 6.08
CA ARG A 54 1.06 2.40 5.88
C ARG A 54 1.40 1.59 7.13
N ASP A 55 1.55 2.27 8.27
CA ASP A 55 1.93 1.62 9.52
C ASP A 55 0.70 1.08 10.27
N LEU A 56 0.53 -0.23 10.28
CA LEU A 56 -0.57 -0.91 10.98
C LEU A 56 -0.59 -0.58 12.48
N ALA A 57 0.58 -0.51 13.11
CA ALA A 57 0.69 -0.19 14.53
C ALA A 57 0.13 1.22 14.83
N THR A 58 0.36 2.18 13.94
CA THR A 58 -0.18 3.54 14.06
C THR A 58 -1.71 3.54 13.93
N TYR A 59 -2.29 2.76 13.02
CA TYR A 59 -3.74 2.62 12.94
C TYR A 59 -4.36 1.97 14.19
N ASN A 60 -3.74 0.92 14.72
CA ASN A 60 -4.18 0.30 15.97
C ASN A 60 -4.09 1.30 17.14
N LEU A 61 -3.06 2.13 17.18
CA LEU A 61 -2.93 3.20 18.17
C LEU A 61 -4.07 4.22 18.07
N LEU A 62 -4.49 4.61 16.85
CA LEU A 62 -5.63 5.52 16.65
C LEU A 62 -6.95 4.87 17.08
N LEU A 63 -7.16 3.58 16.79
CA LEU A 63 -8.32 2.84 17.28
C LEU A 63 -8.31 2.69 18.81
N ASP A 64 -7.14 2.75 19.44
CA ASP A 64 -7.04 2.71 20.89
C ASP A 64 -7.46 4.01 21.60
N VAL A 65 -7.45 5.12 20.87
CA VAL A 65 -7.92 6.42 21.37
C VAL A 65 -9.41 6.37 21.74
N PHE A 66 -10.23 5.56 21.07
CA PHE A 66 -11.65 5.42 21.41
C PHE A 66 -11.85 4.86 22.84
N PRO A 67 -12.85 5.35 23.60
CA PRO A 67 -13.20 4.76 24.89
C PRO A 67 -13.75 3.34 24.71
N LYS A 68 -13.22 2.38 25.47
CA LYS A 68 -13.60 0.97 25.38
C LYS A 68 -14.91 0.71 26.09
N GLU A 69 -15.69 -0.25 25.59
CA GLU A 69 -16.98 -0.70 26.17
C GLU A 69 -18.09 0.37 26.23
N VAL A 70 -17.84 1.61 25.79
CA VAL A 70 -18.81 2.71 25.86
C VAL A 70 -19.83 2.64 24.72
N PHE A 71 -19.42 2.27 23.51
CA PHE A 71 -20.29 2.31 22.33
C PHE A 71 -20.95 0.98 21.99
N ARG A 72 -20.86 -0.02 22.89
CA ARG A 72 -21.49 -1.32 22.68
C ARG A 72 -22.99 -1.22 22.96
N PRO A 73 -23.85 -1.60 22.00
CA PRO A 73 -25.30 -1.60 22.22
C PRO A 73 -25.67 -2.65 23.26
N ARG A 74 -26.37 -2.23 24.33
CA ARG A 74 -26.81 -3.09 25.43
C ARG A 74 -28.18 -3.71 25.20
N ASN A 75 -29.04 -3.01 24.46
CA ASN A 75 -30.45 -3.39 24.26
C ASN A 75 -30.79 -3.60 22.77
N VAL A 76 -31.90 -4.30 22.51
CA VAL A 76 -32.39 -4.57 21.14
C VAL A 76 -32.68 -3.27 20.38
N PHE A 77 -33.29 -2.27 21.01
CA PHE A 77 -33.54 -0.97 20.38
C PHE A 77 -32.25 -0.24 19.95
N GLN A 78 -31.20 -0.27 20.78
CA GLN A 78 -29.89 0.28 20.43
C GLN A 78 -29.18 -0.51 19.33
N ARG A 79 -29.63 -1.73 19.05
CA ARG A 79 -29.13 -2.54 17.93
C ARG A 79 -29.91 -2.26 16.65
N ILE A 80 -31.21 -1.95 16.77
CA ILE A 80 -32.08 -1.57 15.65
C ILE A 80 -31.67 -0.19 15.12
N PHE A 81 -31.43 0.78 16.02
CA PHE A 81 -30.94 2.10 15.65
C PHE A 81 -29.41 2.15 15.65
N ILE A 82 -28.83 3.05 14.84
CA ILE A 82 -27.38 3.23 14.79
C ILE A 82 -26.90 3.86 16.10
N HIS A 83 -26.35 3.05 17.01
CA HIS A 83 -25.83 3.52 18.29
C HIS A 83 -24.49 4.26 18.11
N TYR A 84 -24.43 5.55 18.46
CA TYR A 84 -23.24 6.41 18.26
C TYR A 84 -22.77 6.50 16.79
N PRO A 85 -23.59 7.07 15.89
CA PRO A 85 -23.32 7.09 14.45
C PRO A 85 -22.00 7.78 14.10
N ARG A 86 -21.73 8.97 14.66
CA ARG A 86 -20.51 9.74 14.38
C ARG A 86 -19.23 8.99 14.76
N GLN A 87 -19.24 8.23 15.85
CA GLN A 87 -18.10 7.44 16.30
C GLN A 87 -17.90 6.20 15.43
N GLN A 88 -18.99 5.55 15.01
CA GLN A 88 -18.91 4.44 14.06
C GLN A 88 -18.39 4.90 12.70
N GLU A 89 -18.86 6.03 12.18
CA GLU A 89 -18.33 6.65 10.95
C GLU A 89 -16.84 6.96 11.06
N CYS A 90 -16.39 7.48 12.20
CA CYS A 90 -14.96 7.72 12.44
C CYS A 90 -14.16 6.41 12.44
N GLY A 91 -14.66 5.35 13.10
CA GLY A 91 -14.03 4.02 13.05
C GLY A 91 -13.99 3.42 11.65
N ILE A 92 -15.03 3.62 10.85
CA ILE A 92 -15.07 3.22 9.44
C ILE A 92 -14.02 4.02 8.64
N ALA A 93 -13.91 5.33 8.84
CA ALA A 93 -12.93 6.17 8.14
C ALA A 93 -11.48 5.73 8.40
N VAL A 94 -11.16 5.27 9.61
CA VAL A 94 -9.85 4.67 9.92
C VAL A 94 -9.61 3.43 9.04
N LEU A 95 -10.59 2.53 8.98
CA LEU A 95 -10.52 1.30 8.18
C LEU A 95 -10.52 1.57 6.67
N GLU A 96 -11.26 2.57 6.19
CA GLU A 96 -11.25 3.01 4.79
C GLU A 96 -9.88 3.56 4.39
N GLN A 97 -9.23 4.32 5.27
CA GLN A 97 -7.87 4.80 4.99
C GLN A 97 -6.86 3.64 4.98
N MET A 98 -6.98 2.68 5.90
CA MET A 98 -6.19 1.45 5.86
C MET A 98 -6.36 0.72 4.53
N GLU A 99 -7.59 0.55 4.06
CA GLU A 99 -7.89 -0.08 2.77
C GLU A 99 -7.27 0.69 1.60
N LYS A 100 -7.42 2.03 1.59
CA LYS A 100 -6.85 2.90 0.54
C LYS A 100 -5.33 2.74 0.41
N TYR A 101 -4.62 2.56 1.52
CA TYR A 101 -3.17 2.38 1.53
C TYR A 101 -2.72 0.91 1.49
N GLY A 102 -3.66 -0.03 1.38
CA GLY A 102 -3.41 -1.47 1.31
C GLY A 102 -2.91 -2.08 2.62
N VAL A 103 -3.23 -1.47 3.76
CA VAL A 103 -2.86 -1.96 5.09
C VAL A 103 -3.87 -3.02 5.55
N MET A 104 -3.39 -4.25 5.69
CA MET A 104 -4.21 -5.37 6.16
C MET A 104 -4.44 -5.27 7.68
N PRO A 105 -5.69 -5.31 8.17
CA PRO A 105 -5.95 -5.30 9.59
C PRO A 105 -5.57 -6.66 10.22
N ASN A 106 -5.14 -6.66 11.48
CA ASN A 106 -4.69 -7.85 12.21
C ASN A 106 -5.64 -8.24 13.36
N THR A 107 -5.26 -9.25 14.14
CA THR A 107 -6.01 -9.71 15.31
C THR A 107 -6.16 -8.62 16.39
N GLU A 108 -5.17 -7.73 16.51
CA GLU A 108 -5.25 -6.59 17.43
C GLU A 108 -6.30 -5.57 16.96
N THR A 109 -6.34 -5.25 15.66
CA THR A 109 -7.40 -4.41 15.06
C THR A 109 -8.78 -5.00 15.36
N GLU A 110 -8.95 -6.31 15.17
CA GLU A 110 -10.19 -7.03 15.47
C GLU A 110 -10.59 -6.88 16.95
N PHE A 111 -9.64 -7.11 17.86
CA PHE A 111 -9.84 -6.97 19.30
C PHE A 111 -10.26 -5.53 19.69
N LEU A 112 -9.56 -4.52 19.19
CA LEU A 112 -9.84 -3.10 19.48
C LEU A 112 -11.24 -2.69 19.00
N LEU A 113 -11.65 -3.14 17.82
CA LEU A 113 -12.98 -2.85 17.28
C LEU A 113 -14.09 -3.57 18.06
N ILE A 114 -13.87 -4.82 18.48
CA ILE A 114 -14.82 -5.56 19.34
C ILE A 114 -14.95 -4.83 20.68
N GLN A 115 -13.83 -4.44 21.31
CA GLN A 115 -13.85 -3.69 22.57
C GLN A 115 -14.56 -2.35 22.47
N THR A 116 -14.36 -1.64 21.37
CA THR A 116 -14.88 -0.28 21.21
C THR A 116 -16.35 -0.25 20.78
N PHE A 117 -16.70 -0.98 19.70
CA PHE A 117 -18.01 -0.89 19.06
C PHE A 117 -18.84 -2.18 19.18
N GLY A 118 -18.20 -3.31 19.47
CA GLY A 118 -18.85 -4.62 19.55
C GLY A 118 -18.92 -5.36 18.21
N ARG A 119 -19.26 -6.66 18.29
CA ARG A 119 -19.23 -7.60 17.15
C ARG A 119 -20.20 -7.27 16.01
N LYS A 120 -21.33 -6.63 16.32
CA LYS A 120 -22.42 -6.34 15.35
C LYS A 120 -22.44 -4.87 14.91
N SER A 121 -21.29 -4.20 14.94
CA SER A 121 -21.15 -2.79 14.59
C SER A 121 -20.75 -2.59 13.13
N TYR A 122 -20.99 -1.40 12.57
CA TYR A 122 -20.58 -1.08 11.19
C TYR A 122 -19.06 -1.10 10.98
N PRO A 123 -18.21 -0.59 11.89
CA PRO A 123 -16.77 -0.77 11.80
C PRO A 123 -16.36 -2.25 11.73
N MET A 124 -17.03 -3.13 12.48
CA MET A 124 -16.77 -4.57 12.42
C MET A 124 -17.18 -5.19 11.09
N LEU A 125 -18.32 -4.79 10.53
CA LEU A 125 -18.73 -5.22 9.18
C LEU A 125 -17.71 -4.77 8.12
N LYS A 126 -17.20 -3.54 8.22
CA LYS A 126 -16.14 -3.03 7.32
C LYS A 126 -14.86 -3.85 7.45
N PHE A 127 -14.41 -4.13 8.68
CA PHE A 127 -13.25 -5.00 8.95
C PHE A 127 -13.42 -6.39 8.33
N LEU A 128 -14.58 -7.04 8.50
CA LEU A 128 -14.84 -8.36 7.93
C LEU A 128 -14.80 -8.34 6.40
N ARG A 129 -15.38 -7.32 5.77
CA ARG A 129 -15.31 -7.12 4.31
C ARG A 129 -13.88 -6.93 3.85
N MET A 130 -13.09 -6.09 4.52
CA MET A 130 -11.67 -5.90 4.19
C MET A 130 -10.89 -7.21 4.33
N LYS A 131 -11.06 -7.94 5.45
CA LYS A 131 -10.39 -9.23 5.68
C LYS A 131 -10.71 -10.24 4.58
N LEU A 132 -11.98 -10.32 4.16
CA LEU A 132 -12.42 -11.21 3.09
C LEU A 132 -11.86 -10.80 1.71
N TRP A 133 -11.99 -9.54 1.34
CA TRP A 133 -11.65 -9.07 -0.01
C TRP A 133 -10.15 -8.86 -0.20
N LEU A 134 -9.45 -8.27 0.76
CA LEU A 134 -8.00 -8.04 0.64
C LEU A 134 -7.23 -9.36 0.58
N THR A 135 -7.65 -10.40 1.31
CA THR A 135 -6.99 -11.72 1.22
C THR A 135 -7.19 -12.36 -0.16
N ARG A 136 -8.36 -12.19 -0.76
CA ARG A 136 -8.65 -12.68 -2.11
C ARG A 136 -7.88 -11.91 -3.18
N PHE A 137 -7.80 -10.58 -3.06
CA PHE A 137 -7.15 -9.74 -4.07
C PHE A 137 -5.63 -9.66 -3.95
N LYS A 138 -5.03 -10.04 -2.80
CA LYS A 138 -3.60 -9.91 -2.53
C LYS A 138 -2.71 -10.49 -3.64
N ASN A 139 -3.14 -11.62 -4.23
CA ASN A 139 -2.36 -12.38 -5.21
C ASN A 139 -3.07 -12.51 -6.57
N VAL A 140 -4.07 -11.66 -6.85
CA VAL A 140 -4.82 -11.74 -8.13
C VAL A 140 -3.97 -11.30 -9.31
N ASN A 141 -3.07 -10.34 -9.09
CA ASN A 141 -2.16 -9.92 -10.14
C ASN A 141 -0.94 -10.86 -10.20
N PRO A 142 -0.75 -11.61 -11.30
CA PRO A 142 0.41 -12.49 -11.45
C PRO A 142 1.73 -11.72 -11.60
N PHE A 143 1.67 -10.45 -11.98
CA PHE A 143 2.82 -9.56 -12.13
C PHE A 143 2.70 -8.41 -11.12
N PRO A 144 3.06 -8.61 -9.84
CA PRO A 144 2.99 -7.54 -8.84
C PRO A 144 4.09 -6.50 -9.09
N VAL A 145 3.72 -5.22 -9.09
CA VAL A 145 4.69 -4.11 -9.15
C VAL A 145 5.24 -3.82 -7.75
N PRO A 146 6.56 -3.91 -7.52
CA PRO A 146 7.18 -3.49 -6.27
C PRO A 146 6.91 -1.99 -6.02
N ARG A 147 6.69 -1.63 -4.75
CA ARG A 147 6.43 -0.21 -4.41
C ARG A 147 7.63 0.69 -4.68
N ASN A 148 8.82 0.21 -4.34
CA ASN A 148 10.07 0.86 -4.68
C ASN A 148 10.59 0.18 -5.93
N LEU A 149 10.62 0.93 -7.03
CA LEU A 149 11.15 0.41 -8.28
C LEU A 149 12.66 0.23 -8.17
N PRO A 150 13.21 -0.81 -8.83
CA PRO A 150 14.65 -0.94 -8.97
C PRO A 150 15.21 0.30 -9.68
N GLN A 151 16.35 0.78 -9.21
CA GLN A 151 17.06 1.92 -9.81
C GLN A 151 17.91 1.50 -11.01
N ASP A 152 18.31 0.22 -11.07
CA ASP A 152 19.06 -0.33 -12.19
C ASP A 152 18.17 -0.39 -13.46
N PRO A 153 18.57 0.22 -14.58
CA PRO A 153 17.81 0.18 -15.83
C PRO A 153 17.56 -1.24 -16.33
N VAL A 154 18.49 -2.18 -16.14
CA VAL A 154 18.32 -3.57 -16.60
C VAL A 154 17.20 -4.25 -15.82
N ASP A 155 17.18 -4.10 -14.51
CA ASP A 155 16.14 -4.67 -13.65
C ASP A 155 14.77 -4.01 -13.87
N LEU A 156 14.74 -2.71 -14.15
CA LEU A 156 13.52 -2.00 -14.54
C LEU A 156 12.97 -2.54 -15.88
N ALA A 157 13.83 -2.74 -16.87
CA ALA A 157 13.46 -3.33 -18.16
C ALA A 157 12.98 -4.77 -18.01
N ARG A 158 13.66 -5.60 -17.20
CA ARG A 158 13.20 -6.97 -16.87
C ARG A 158 11.81 -6.97 -16.26
N LEU A 159 11.54 -6.02 -15.35
CA LEU A 159 10.22 -5.88 -14.73
C LEU A 159 9.16 -5.48 -15.77
N GLY A 160 9.42 -4.42 -16.55
CA GLY A 160 8.50 -3.96 -17.59
C GLY A 160 8.16 -5.03 -18.62
N LEU A 161 9.16 -5.78 -19.09
CA LEU A 161 8.97 -6.84 -20.07
C LEU A 161 8.14 -8.00 -19.52
N ARG A 162 8.37 -8.42 -18.28
CA ARG A 162 7.53 -9.43 -17.61
C ARG A 162 6.08 -8.98 -17.47
N HIS A 163 5.83 -7.68 -17.39
CA HIS A 163 4.47 -7.15 -17.34
C HIS A 163 3.78 -7.09 -18.71
N MET A 164 4.55 -6.97 -19.79
CA MET A 164 4.03 -6.94 -21.16
C MET A 164 3.70 -8.33 -21.68
N GLU A 165 4.49 -9.33 -21.30
CA GLU A 165 4.30 -10.70 -21.76
C GLU A 165 3.28 -11.44 -20.88
N PRO A 166 2.16 -11.92 -21.44
CA PRO A 166 1.12 -12.60 -20.66
C PRO A 166 1.54 -13.99 -20.18
N ASP A 167 2.49 -14.63 -20.85
CA ASP A 167 2.94 -15.98 -20.52
C ASP A 167 3.92 -15.97 -19.33
N LEU A 168 3.52 -16.63 -18.23
CA LEU A 168 4.33 -16.77 -17.02
C LEU A 168 5.59 -17.62 -17.22
N SER A 169 5.62 -18.44 -18.27
CA SER A 169 6.77 -19.26 -18.62
C SER A 169 7.80 -18.53 -19.50
N ALA A 170 7.50 -17.30 -19.92
CA ALA A 170 8.39 -16.49 -20.72
C ALA A 170 9.69 -16.16 -19.99
N ARG A 171 10.80 -16.19 -20.73
CA ARG A 171 12.14 -15.95 -20.21
C ARG A 171 12.67 -14.62 -20.69
N VAL A 172 13.19 -13.83 -19.75
CA VAL A 172 13.88 -12.58 -20.05
C VAL A 172 15.34 -12.88 -20.39
N THR A 173 15.79 -12.39 -21.54
CA THR A 173 17.16 -12.49 -22.03
C THR A 173 17.80 -11.11 -22.01
N VAL A 174 19.04 -11.03 -21.55
CA VAL A 174 19.83 -9.79 -21.53
C VAL A 174 21.03 -9.99 -22.44
N TYR A 175 21.11 -9.17 -23.48
CA TYR A 175 22.23 -9.13 -24.39
C TYR A 175 23.10 -7.93 -24.01
N GLN A 176 24.35 -8.18 -23.64
CA GLN A 176 25.35 -7.14 -23.35
C GLN A 176 26.45 -7.22 -24.40
N MET A 177 26.76 -6.08 -25.02
CA MET A 177 27.90 -5.99 -25.94
C MET A 177 29.08 -5.30 -25.22
N PRO A 178 30.31 -5.82 -25.36
CA PRO A 178 31.48 -5.12 -24.85
C PRO A 178 31.69 -3.80 -25.59
N LEU A 179 31.98 -2.73 -24.86
CA LEU A 179 32.31 -1.43 -25.45
C LEU A 179 33.66 -1.53 -26.18
N PRO A 180 33.82 -0.91 -27.37
CA PRO A 180 35.14 -0.69 -27.95
C PRO A 180 36.01 0.13 -26.99
N ASN A 181 37.29 -0.19 -26.87
CA ASN A 181 38.25 0.37 -25.89
C ASN A 181 38.51 1.89 -25.97
N ASP A 182 37.81 2.64 -26.82
CA ASP A 182 38.18 4.02 -27.21
C ASP A 182 37.36 5.13 -26.53
N SER A 183 36.51 4.84 -25.53
CA SER A 183 35.77 5.91 -24.84
C SER A 183 36.58 6.55 -23.70
N ALA A 184 37.21 7.68 -24.00
CA ALA A 184 37.87 8.59 -23.04
C ALA A 184 36.86 9.37 -22.16
N SER A 185 35.89 8.67 -21.55
CA SER A 185 34.89 9.25 -20.65
C SER A 185 35.19 8.89 -19.20
N THR A 186 35.31 9.89 -18.33
CA THR A 186 35.63 9.79 -16.89
C THR A 186 34.48 9.25 -16.03
N GLU A 187 33.30 9.03 -16.61
CA GLU A 187 32.16 8.40 -15.94
C GLU A 187 32.19 6.88 -16.16
N ALA A 188 31.85 6.11 -15.11
CA ALA A 188 31.82 4.65 -15.20
C ALA A 188 30.98 4.20 -16.41
N PRO A 189 31.52 3.42 -17.36
CA PRO A 189 30.82 3.12 -18.60
C PRO A 189 29.61 2.22 -18.34
N THR A 190 28.41 2.75 -18.53
CA THR A 190 27.19 1.95 -18.63
C THR A 190 27.24 1.18 -19.95
N LEU A 191 27.53 -0.12 -19.87
CA LEU A 191 27.57 -0.99 -21.05
C LEU A 191 26.20 -1.02 -21.74
N PRO A 192 26.16 -0.90 -23.08
CA PRO A 192 24.92 -1.00 -23.84
C PRO A 192 24.33 -2.39 -23.66
N HIS A 193 23.04 -2.43 -23.31
CA HIS A 193 22.30 -3.65 -23.08
C HIS A 193 20.99 -3.64 -23.86
N ILE A 194 20.62 -4.79 -24.41
CA ILE A 194 19.31 -5.04 -25.01
C ILE A 194 18.63 -6.10 -24.16
N VAL A 195 17.45 -5.79 -23.63
CA VAL A 195 16.65 -6.74 -22.87
C VAL A 195 15.47 -7.18 -23.73
N GLY A 196 15.30 -8.49 -23.89
CA GLY A 196 14.18 -9.09 -24.60
C GLY A 196 13.43 -10.08 -23.71
N ILE A 197 12.18 -10.37 -24.05
CA ILE A 197 11.39 -11.44 -23.42
C ILE A 197 10.78 -12.30 -24.50
N GLN A 198 10.77 -13.62 -24.28
CA GLN A 198 10.16 -14.56 -25.22
C GLN A 198 9.45 -15.70 -24.49
N SER A 199 8.25 -16.05 -24.95
CA SER A 199 7.55 -17.28 -24.55
C SER A 199 8.21 -18.52 -25.16
N PRO A 200 8.02 -19.72 -24.56
CA PRO A 200 8.52 -20.97 -25.15
C PRO A 200 8.00 -21.21 -26.58
N ASP A 201 6.77 -20.80 -26.86
CA ASP A 201 6.17 -20.93 -28.18
C ASP A 201 6.85 -20.02 -29.21
N GLN A 202 7.18 -18.78 -28.83
CA GLN A 202 7.94 -17.86 -29.68
C GLN A 202 9.35 -18.40 -29.94
N GLN A 203 10.02 -18.95 -28.93
CA GLN A 203 11.33 -19.59 -29.10
C GLN A 203 11.26 -20.80 -30.05
N ALA A 204 10.24 -21.65 -29.91
CA ALA A 204 10.02 -22.79 -30.79
C ALA A 204 9.70 -22.38 -32.23
N ALA A 205 8.92 -21.31 -32.42
CA ALA A 205 8.60 -20.77 -33.74
C ALA A 205 9.84 -20.20 -34.44
N LEU A 206 10.66 -19.44 -33.71
CA LEU A 206 11.94 -18.91 -34.22
C LEU A 206 12.91 -20.05 -34.56
N ALA A 207 12.97 -21.11 -33.75
CA ALA A 207 13.85 -22.26 -34.02
C ALA A 207 13.48 -23.03 -35.31
N ARG A 208 12.21 -22.99 -35.72
CA ARG A 208 11.73 -23.58 -36.99
C ARG A 208 11.88 -22.64 -38.19
N HIS A 209 12.12 -21.36 -37.95
CA HIS A 209 12.19 -20.35 -38.98
C HIS A 209 13.54 -20.38 -39.71
N ASN A 210 13.53 -20.22 -41.04
CA ASN A 210 14.75 -20.19 -41.84
C ASN A 210 15.50 -18.86 -41.60
N PRO A 211 16.76 -18.87 -41.11
CA PRO A 211 17.53 -17.65 -40.86
C PRO A 211 17.77 -16.78 -42.10
N ALA A 212 17.73 -17.37 -43.30
CA ALA A 212 17.93 -16.65 -44.56
C ALA A 212 16.69 -15.88 -45.04
N ARG A 213 15.51 -16.12 -44.43
CA ARG A 213 14.27 -15.42 -44.78
C ARG A 213 14.09 -14.23 -43.81
N PRO A 214 13.82 -13.01 -44.29
CA PRO A 214 13.54 -11.89 -43.39
C PRO A 214 12.16 -12.02 -42.74
N ILE A 215 12.03 -11.54 -41.51
CA ILE A 215 10.76 -11.39 -40.79
C ILE A 215 10.37 -9.91 -40.88
N PHE A 216 9.12 -9.64 -41.26
CA PHE A 216 8.57 -8.29 -41.27
C PHE A 216 7.73 -8.10 -40.00
N VAL A 217 7.97 -6.98 -39.31
CA VAL A 217 7.17 -6.56 -38.16
C VAL A 217 6.25 -5.46 -38.65
N GLU A 218 4.96 -5.75 -38.76
CA GLU A 218 3.96 -4.74 -39.08
C GLU A 218 3.56 -4.00 -37.80
N GLY A 219 3.72 -2.67 -37.83
CA GLY A 219 3.25 -1.80 -36.77
C GLY A 219 1.77 -1.46 -36.90
N PRO A 220 1.20 -0.71 -35.94
CA PRO A 220 -0.20 -0.27 -36.00
C PRO A 220 -0.50 0.67 -37.18
N PHE A 221 0.52 1.23 -37.81
CA PHE A 221 0.41 2.02 -39.03
C PHE A 221 1.08 1.27 -40.17
N SER A 222 0.32 0.97 -41.21
CA SER A 222 0.84 0.46 -42.47
C SER A 222 1.69 1.55 -43.14
N LEU A 223 2.90 1.19 -43.56
CA LEU A 223 3.76 2.01 -44.42
C LEU A 223 3.23 2.04 -45.86
#